data_AF-A0AAV3IYP9-F1
#
_entry.id   AF-A0AAV3IYP9-F1
#
_cell.length_a   1.000
_cell.length_b   1.000
_cell.length_c   1.000
_cell.angle_alpha   90.00
_cell.angle_beta   90.00
_cell.angle_gamma   90.00
#
_symmetry.space_group_name_H-M   'P 1'
#
loop_
_entity.id
_entity.type
_entity.pdbx_description
1 polymer ?
#
loop_
_entity_poly.entity_id
_entity_poly.type
_entity_poly.pdbx_seq_one_letter_code
_entity_poly.pdbx_strand_id
1 'polypeptide(L)' 'MVREALLSMEPKNIEAYQRYRLAKQMRLSGSTLADIAITLKVSIDTVSRGLKQDPDCRFIKVNTGRSRRLAKRQNNLTN' A
#
# COMPACT_ATOMS: atom_id res chain seq x y z
N MET A 1 -9.70 -1.04 22.67
CA MET A 1 -8.42 -0.35 22.92
C MET A 1 -7.80 0.37 21.70
N VAL A 2 -8.37 0.31 20.48
CA VAL A 2 -7.80 1.03 19.30
C VAL A 2 -8.13 2.54 19.27
N ARG A 3 -9.22 2.96 19.91
CA ARG A 3 -9.69 4.36 19.92
C ARG A 3 -8.86 5.28 20.82
N GLU A 4 -8.30 4.77 21.91
CA GLU A 4 -7.59 5.59 22.90
C GLU A 4 -6.20 6.04 22.41
N ALA A 5 -5.51 5.21 21.61
CA ALA A 5 -4.21 5.57 21.04
C ALA A 5 -4.27 6.67 19.96
N LEU A 6 -5.44 6.89 19.34
CA LEU A 6 -5.64 7.94 18.34
C LEU A 6 -5.83 9.34 18.96
N LEU A 7 -6.19 9.41 20.25
CA LEU A 7 -6.54 10.67 20.91
C LEU A 7 -5.31 11.48 21.39
N SER A 8 -4.10 10.89 21.37
CA SER A 8 -2.86 11.56 21.83
C SER A 8 -1.84 11.83 20.72
N MET A 9 -2.17 11.58 19.45
CA MET A 9 -1.24 11.77 18.33
C MET A 9 -1.45 13.13 17.65
N GLU A 10 -0.34 13.82 17.37
CA GLU A 10 -0.36 14.99 16.47
C GLU A 10 -1.06 14.63 15.14
N PRO A 11 -1.79 15.56 14.51
CA PRO A 11 -2.58 15.29 13.30
C PRO A 11 -1.75 14.70 12.15
N LYS A 12 -0.46 15.06 12.05
CA LYS A 12 0.49 14.47 11.09
C LYS A 12 0.72 12.98 11.31
N ASN A 13 0.73 12.54 12.57
CA ASN A 13 0.92 11.13 12.92
C ASN A 13 -0.34 10.30 12.67
N ILE A 14 -1.53 10.90 12.84
CA ILE A 14 -2.81 10.27 12.49
C ILE A 14 -2.87 10.00 10.99
N GLU A 15 -2.50 10.98 10.17
CA GLU A 15 -2.50 10.82 8.71
C GLU A 15 -1.50 9.76 8.24
N ALA A 16 -0.28 9.77 8.80
CA ALA A 16 0.73 8.75 8.52
C ALA A 16 0.23 7.34 8.89
N TYR A 17 -0.42 7.20 10.04
CA TYR A 17 -1.00 5.94 10.50
C TYR A 17 -2.14 5.45 9.59
N GLN A 18 -3.03 6.36 9.16
CA GLN A 18 -4.11 6.01 8.23
C GLN A 18 -3.56 5.56 6.88
N ARG A 19 -2.57 6.26 6.33
CA ARG A 19 -1.89 5.88 5.08
C ARG A 19 -1.24 4.52 5.21
N TYR A 20 -0.58 4.23 6.33
CA TYR A 20 -0.01 2.91 6.61
C TYR A 20 -1.06 1.81 6.68
N ARG A 21 -2.20 2.03 7.37
CA ARG A 21 -3.28 1.03 7.40
C ARG A 21 -3.84 0.73 6.02
N LEU A 22 -4.02 1.77 5.19
CA LEU A 22 -4.50 1.59 3.82
C LEU A 22 -3.47 0.83 2.98
N ALA A 23 -2.18 1.18 3.09
CA ALA A 23 -1.10 0.46 2.44
C ALA A 23 -1.09 -1.03 2.82
N LYS A 24 -1.28 -1.35 4.10
CA LYS A 24 -1.36 -2.73 4.61
C LYS A 24 -2.54 -3.48 3.98
N GLN A 25 -3.73 -2.88 3.95
CA GLN A 25 -4.92 -3.51 3.36
C GLN A 25 -4.73 -3.78 1.86
N MET A 26 -4.18 -2.83 1.12
CA MET A 26 -3.86 -3.01 -0.31
C MET A 26 -2.80 -4.08 -0.51
N ARG A 27 -1.80 -4.13 0.38
CA ARG A 27 -0.75 -5.14 0.30
C ARG A 27 -1.30 -6.55 0.50
N LEU A 28 -2.17 -6.72 1.50
CA LEU A 28 -2.88 -7.97 1.78
C LEU A 28 -3.84 -8.38 0.66
N SER A 29 -4.46 -7.44 -0.05
CA SER A 29 -5.30 -7.74 -1.21
C SER A 29 -4.50 -8.09 -2.49
N GLY A 30 -3.16 -8.05 -2.41
CA GLY A 30 -2.25 -8.45 -3.48
C GLY A 30 -1.77 -7.30 -4.37
N SER A 31 -2.02 -6.04 -4.01
CA SER A 31 -1.48 -4.88 -4.73
C SER A 31 0.05 -4.82 -4.64
N THR A 32 0.67 -4.31 -5.71
CA THR A 32 2.11 -4.09 -5.75
C THR A 32 2.49 -2.83 -4.97
N LEU A 33 3.77 -2.71 -4.60
CA LEU A 33 4.27 -1.50 -3.94
C LEU A 33 4.08 -0.25 -4.82
N ALA A 34 4.16 -0.41 -6.16
CA ALA A 34 3.93 0.66 -7.11
C ALA A 34 2.46 1.11 -7.11
N ASP A 35 1.50 0.18 -7.13
CA ASP A 35 0.07 0.51 -7.07
C ASP A 35 -0.28 1.28 -5.79
N ILE A 36 0.30 0.85 -4.67
CA ILE A 36 0.13 1.50 -3.37
C ILE A 36 0.76 2.90 -3.38
N ALA A 37 1.97 3.04 -3.93
CA ALA A 37 2.67 4.32 -4.05
C ALA A 37 1.88 5.34 -4.89
N ILE A 38 1.32 4.91 -6.03
CA ILE A 38 0.46 5.74 -6.88
C ILE A 38 -0.79 6.18 -6.13
N THR A 39 -1.46 5.24 -5.46
CA THR A 39 -2.72 5.50 -4.74
C THR A 39 -2.52 6.48 -3.57
N LEU A 40 -1.43 6.31 -2.82
CA LEU A 40 -1.10 7.14 -1.66
C LEU A 40 -0.33 8.42 -2.02
N LYS A 41 0.02 8.61 -3.29
CA LYS A 41 0.85 9.74 -3.79
C LYS A 41 2.17 9.89 -3.02
N VAL A 42 2.84 8.78 -2.74
CA VAL A 42 4.13 8.73 -2.04
C VAL A 42 5.14 7.91 -2.84
N SER A 43 6.42 8.01 -2.51
CA SER A 43 7.45 7.20 -3.16
C SER A 43 7.32 5.71 -2.80
N ILE A 44 7.72 4.86 -3.74
CA ILE A 44 7.80 3.40 -3.52
C ILE A 44 8.67 3.07 -2.31
N ASP A 45 9.75 3.83 -2.09
CA ASP A 45 10.63 3.67 -0.93
C ASP A 45 9.93 3.93 0.40
N THR A 46 9.03 4.91 0.44
CA THR A 46 8.25 5.23 1.65
C THR A 46 7.31 4.08 2.00
N VAL A 47 6.62 3.54 0.98
CA VAL A 47 5.75 2.36 1.14
C VAL A 47 6.54 1.14 1.55
N SER A 48 7.69 0.90 0.91
CA SER A 48 8.60 -0.20 1.22
C SER A 48 9.10 -0.13 2.66
N ARG A 49 9.59 1.03 3.12
CA ARG A 49 10.04 1.22 4.51
C ARG A 49 8.92 0.97 5.52
N GLY A 50 7.72 1.50 5.27
CA GLY A 50 6.56 1.32 6.14
C GLY A 50 6.10 -0.15 6.22
N LEU A 51 6.04 -0.84 5.09
CA LEU A 51 5.55 -2.23 5.03
C LEU A 51 6.62 -3.28 5.35
N LYS A 52 7.93 -2.96 5.25
CA LYS A 52 9.03 -3.89 5.55
C LYS A 52 9.07 -4.30 7.02
N GLN A 53 8.61 -3.43 7.91
CA GLN A 53 8.51 -3.70 9.34
C GLN A 53 7.28 -4.56 9.68
N ASP A 54 6.32 -4.67 8.76
CA ASP A 54 5.07 -5.40 8.99
C ASP A 54 5.24 -6.89 8.64
N PRO A 55 5.10 -7.81 9.61
CA PRO A 55 5.30 -9.23 9.39
C PRO A 55 4.34 -9.80 8.34
N ASP A 56 3.11 -9.27 8.27
CA ASP A 56 2.09 -9.73 7.34
C ASP A 56 2.41 -9.33 5.90
N CYS A 57 3.19 -8.26 5.70
CA CYS A 57 3.50 -7.70 4.38
C CYS A 57 4.84 -8.16 3.80
N ARG A 58 5.72 -8.74 4.64
CA ARG A 58 7.12 -9.04 4.31
C ARG A 58 7.28 -10.08 3.20
N PHE A 59 6.38 -11.06 3.14
CA PHE A 59 6.49 -12.21 2.23
C PHE A 59 5.29 -12.37 1.28
N ILE A 60 4.47 -11.33 1.10
CA ILE A 60 3.33 -11.43 0.19
C ILE A 60 3.85 -11.56 -1.24
N LYS A 61 3.67 -12.76 -1.79
CA LYS A 61 3.90 -13.06 -3.19
C LYS A 61 2.90 -12.26 -4.01
N VAL A 62 3.36 -11.14 -4.56
CA VAL A 62 2.56 -10.32 -5.46
C VAL A 62 2.12 -11.17 -6.65
N ASN A 63 0.84 -11.09 -6.97
CA ASN A 63 0.26 -11.75 -8.13
C ASN A 63 0.67 -11.00 -9.41
N THR A 64 1.97 -11.03 -9.73
CA THR A 64 2.59 -10.35 -10.88
C THR A 64 1.96 -10.80 -12.20
N GLY A 65 1.42 -12.02 -12.27
CA GLY A 65 0.67 -12.53 -13.42
C GLY A 65 -0.68 -11.83 -13.66
N ARG A 66 -1.34 -11.29 -12.62
CA ARG A 66 -2.56 -10.49 -12.75
C ARG A 66 -2.23 -9.07 -13.17
N SER A 67 -1.25 -8.44 -12.53
CA SER A 67 -0.79 -7.08 -12.90
C SER A 67 -0.31 -7.02 -14.36
N ARG A 68 0.45 -8.04 -14.82
CA ARG A 68 0.90 -8.12 -16.22
C ARG A 68 -0.27 -8.24 -17.20
N ARG A 69 -1.31 -9.01 -16.86
CA ARG A 69 -2.53 -9.14 -17.67
C ARG A 69 -3.34 -7.85 -17.72
N LEU A 70 -3.46 -7.14 -16.60
CA LEU A 70 -4.14 -5.84 -16.53
C LEU A 70 -3.40 -4.76 -17.33
N ALA A 71 -2.08 -4.67 -17.18
CA ALA A 71 -1.26 -3.74 -17.98
C ALA A 71 -1.40 -3.99 -19.49
N LYS A 72 -1.42 -5.26 -19.93
CA LYS A 72 -1.70 -5.62 -21.32
C LYS A 72 -3.08 -5.15 -21.79
N ARG A 73 -4.13 -5.34 -20.97
CA ARG A 73 -5.48 -4.90 -21.30
C ARG A 73 -5.56 -3.37 -21.42
N GLN A 74 -4.88 -2.65 -20.53
CA GLN A 74 -4.89 -1.20 -20.54
C GLN A 74 -4.18 -0.62 -21.78
N ASN A 75 -3.05 -1.20 -22.18
CA ASN A 75 -2.37 -0.83 -23.44
C ASN A 75 -3.19 -1.13 -24.70
N ASN A 76 -4.06 -2.14 -24.67
CA ASN A 76 -4.98 -2.45 -25.77
C ASN A 76 -6.21 -1.54 -25.83
N LEU A 77 -6.50 -0.77 -24.77
CA LEU A 77 -7.61 0.20 -24.73
C LEU A 77 -7.16 1.61 -25.14
N THR A 78 -5.85 1.87 -25.10
CA THR A 78 -5.24 3.15 -25.46
C THR A 78 -4.66 3.19 -26.89
N ASN A 79 -4.68 2.05 -27.59
CA ASN A 79 -4.40 1.93 -29.03
C ASN A 79 -5.71 1.69 -29.77
#